data_AF-A0A1X7V1N7-F1
#
_entry.id   AF-A0A1X7V1N7-F1
#
_cell.length_a   1.000
_cell.length_b   1.000
_cell.length_c   1.000
_cell.angle_alpha   90.00
_cell.angle_beta   90.00
_cell.angle_gamma   90.00
#
_symmetry.space_group_name_H-M   'P 1'
#
loop_
_entity.id
_entity.type
_entity.pdbx_description
1 polymer ?
#
loop_
_entity_poly.entity_id
_entity_poly.type
_entity_poly.pdbx_seq_one_letter_code
_entity_poly.pdbx_strand_id
1 'polypeptide(L)'
;MSKKSLSGKRLVSHLLVDADPSKLVIERPQYYCQLEDVSMVKALKAVEEEGMSVRHASELFGVPKSTLYDRVSGRVQHRAHPGPSAYLMKEKEDELPRFLLRCANIGYL
;
A
#
# COMPACT_ATOMS: atom_id res chain seq x y z
N MET A 1 -20.86 -27.60 20.29
CA MET A 1 -20.08 -28.47 19.38
C MET A 1 -20.40 -28.06 17.95
N SER A 2 -19.47 -27.49 17.19
CA SER A 2 -19.35 -27.74 15.75
C SER A 2 -18.10 -27.04 15.22
N LYS A 3 -17.03 -27.83 15.04
CA LYS A 3 -15.81 -27.41 14.36
C LYS A 3 -16.12 -27.39 12.86
N LYS A 4 -16.06 -26.23 12.21
CA LYS A 4 -16.17 -26.19 10.73
C LYS A 4 -14.85 -26.66 10.12
N SER A 5 -14.96 -27.66 9.26
CA SER A 5 -13.88 -28.43 8.66
C SER A 5 -13.00 -27.60 7.73
N LEU A 6 -11.69 -27.85 7.76
CA LEU A 6 -10.73 -27.42 6.75
C LEU A 6 -10.99 -28.18 5.43
N SER A 7 -11.96 -27.72 4.65
CA SER A 7 -12.24 -28.26 3.32
C SER A 7 -11.60 -27.37 2.27
N GLY A 8 -10.53 -27.86 1.63
CA GLY A 8 -10.27 -27.50 0.24
C GLY A 8 -8.99 -26.74 -0.10
N LYS A 9 -7.89 -26.88 0.64
CA LYS A 9 -6.58 -26.52 0.07
C LYS A 9 -6.16 -27.61 -0.93
N ARG A 10 -6.48 -27.44 -2.22
CA ARG A 10 -5.86 -28.23 -3.30
C ARG A 10 -4.48 -27.67 -3.59
N LEU A 11 -3.44 -28.44 -3.27
CA LEU A 11 -2.15 -28.36 -3.92
C LEU A 11 -2.34 -28.81 -5.38
N VAL A 12 -2.08 -27.95 -6.34
CA VAL A 12 -1.89 -28.35 -7.75
C VAL A 12 -0.45 -28.00 -8.10
N SER A 13 0.41 -29.01 -7.99
CA SER A 13 1.86 -28.90 -8.09
C SER A 13 2.42 -29.17 -9.49
N HIS A 14 1.60 -29.34 -10.53
CA HIS A 14 2.16 -29.78 -11.82
C HIS A 14 1.26 -29.52 -13.03
N LEU A 15 0.94 -28.28 -13.36
CA LEU A 15 0.58 -27.91 -14.74
C LEU A 15 1.10 -26.49 -14.99
N LEU A 16 2.26 -26.38 -15.63
CA LEU A 16 2.67 -25.16 -16.30
C LEU A 16 1.74 -25.00 -17.50
N VAL A 17 0.57 -24.42 -17.25
CA VAL A 17 -0.18 -23.72 -18.29
C VAL A 17 0.64 -22.46 -18.54
N ASP A 18 1.08 -22.26 -19.77
CA ASP A 18 1.66 -21.01 -20.24
C ASP A 18 0.59 -19.91 -20.16
N ALA A 19 0.32 -19.47 -18.93
CA ALA A 19 -0.55 -18.35 -18.65
C ALA A 19 0.28 -17.10 -18.89
N ASP A 20 -0.17 -16.27 -19.82
CA ASP A 20 0.35 -14.91 -20.00
C ASP A 20 0.59 -14.28 -18.62
N PRO A 21 1.81 -13.84 -18.27
CA PRO A 21 2.11 -13.31 -16.94
C PRO A 21 1.28 -12.07 -16.60
N SER A 22 0.63 -11.46 -17.60
CA SER A 22 -0.32 -10.35 -17.48
C SER A 22 -1.71 -10.75 -16.96
N LYS A 23 -2.08 -12.04 -16.97
CA LYS A 23 -3.41 -12.53 -16.52
C LYS A 23 -3.40 -13.08 -15.10
N LEU A 24 -2.23 -13.24 -14.48
CA LEU A 24 -2.10 -13.55 -13.05
C LEU A 24 -2.22 -12.26 -12.22
N VAL A 25 -3.33 -11.54 -12.39
CA VAL A 25 -3.70 -10.49 -11.43
C VAL A 25 -4.15 -11.21 -10.17
N ILE A 26 -3.24 -11.38 -9.22
CA ILE A 26 -3.60 -11.73 -7.85
C ILE A 26 -4.38 -10.51 -7.34
N GLU A 27 -5.70 -10.54 -7.48
CA GLU A 27 -6.58 -9.50 -6.92
C GLU A 27 -6.37 -9.51 -5.41
N ARG A 28 -5.59 -8.54 -4.93
CA ARG A 28 -5.40 -8.35 -3.49
C ARG A 28 -6.79 -8.09 -2.90
N PRO A 29 -7.19 -8.79 -1.83
CA PRO A 29 -8.48 -8.58 -1.21
C PRO A 29 -8.64 -7.08 -0.92
N GLN A 30 -9.77 -6.51 -1.35
CA GLN A 30 -10.08 -5.06 -1.35
C GLN A 30 -10.09 -4.43 0.06
N TYR A 31 -9.74 -5.19 1.11
CA TYR A 31 -9.66 -4.74 2.49
C TYR A 31 -8.48 -3.81 2.77
N TYR A 32 -7.44 -3.80 1.94
CA TYR A 32 -6.39 -2.80 1.99
C TYR A 32 -6.64 -1.77 0.89
N CYS A 33 -7.69 -0.95 1.05
CA CYS A 33 -7.97 0.16 0.13
C CYS A 33 -6.70 0.99 -0.02
N GLN A 34 -6.12 0.95 -1.22
CA GLN A 34 -5.15 1.92 -1.67
C GLN A 34 -5.90 3.25 -1.77
N LEU A 35 -5.93 3.99 -0.67
CA LEU A 35 -6.49 5.33 -0.67
C LEU A 35 -5.66 6.15 -1.65
N GLU A 36 -6.29 6.65 -2.70
CA GLU A 36 -5.67 7.63 -3.57
C GLU A 36 -5.17 8.78 -2.71
N ASP A 37 -3.86 9.06 -2.74
CA ASP A 37 -3.26 10.06 -1.87
C ASP A 37 -3.97 11.42 -1.95
N VAL A 38 -4.57 11.71 -3.11
CA VAL A 38 -5.33 12.93 -3.37
C VAL A 38 -6.61 13.01 -2.52
N SER A 39 -7.37 11.92 -2.39
CA SER A 39 -8.63 11.93 -1.61
C SER A 39 -8.35 12.08 -0.12
N MET A 40 -7.26 11.45 0.35
CA MET A 40 -6.84 11.58 1.74
C MET A 40 -6.35 12.99 2.08
N VAL A 41 -5.52 13.60 1.23
CA VAL A 41 -5.02 14.97 1.48
C VAL A 41 -6.18 15.97 1.54
N LYS A 42 -7.17 15.84 0.64
CA LYS A 42 -8.39 16.68 0.66
C LYS A 42 -9.17 16.52 1.96
N ALA A 43 -9.34 15.29 2.42
CA ALA A 43 -10.07 15.02 3.65
C ALA A 43 -9.34 15.51 4.91
N LEU A 44 -8.00 15.51 4.94
CA LEU A 44 -7.22 16.13 6.02
C LEU A 44 -7.41 17.65 6.05
N LYS A 45 -7.30 18.31 4.89
CA LYS A 45 -7.51 19.76 4.77
C LYS A 45 -8.91 20.18 5.19
N ALA A 46 -9.94 19.43 4.80
CA ALA A 46 -11.32 19.73 5.21
C ALA A 46 -11.53 19.66 6.74
N VAL A 47 -10.79 18.79 7.43
CA VAL A 47 -10.88 18.68 8.89
C VAL A 47 -10.05 19.76 9.59
N GLU A 48 -8.84 20.04 9.10
CA GLU A 48 -7.91 20.99 9.73
C GLU A 48 -8.20 22.45 9.38
N GLU A 49 -8.49 22.76 8.12
CA GLU A 49 -8.68 24.12 7.60
C GLU A 49 -10.16 24.54 7.65
N GLU A 50 -11.08 23.65 7.26
CA GLU A 50 -12.52 23.95 7.18
C GLU A 50 -13.28 23.59 8.47
N GLY A 51 -12.63 22.92 9.42
CA GLY A 51 -13.22 22.54 10.72
C GLY A 51 -14.33 21.48 10.63
N MET A 52 -14.37 20.69 9.55
CA MET A 52 -15.37 19.64 9.38
C MET A 52 -15.18 18.48 10.37
N SER A 53 -16.27 17.81 10.72
CA SER A 53 -16.17 16.60 11.54
C SER A 53 -15.52 15.45 10.75
N VAL A 54 -14.72 14.63 11.43
CA VAL A 54 -14.04 13.44 10.87
C VAL A 54 -15.03 12.48 10.19
N ARG A 55 -16.25 12.36 10.73
CA ARG A 55 -17.31 11.54 10.13
C ARG A 55 -17.80 12.13 8.81
N HIS A 56 -18.05 13.43 8.78
CA HIS A 56 -18.54 14.10 7.57
C HIS A 56 -17.48 14.08 6.45
N ALA A 57 -16.23 14.38 6.77
CA ALA A 57 -15.12 14.30 5.81
C ALA A 57 -14.93 12.87 5.27
N SER A 58 -15.09 11.85 6.13
CA SER A 58 -15.03 10.43 5.73
C SER A 58 -16.10 10.07 4.70
N GLU A 59 -17.34 10.49 4.91
CA GLU A 59 -18.47 10.24 4.00
C GLU A 59 -18.32 11.02 2.68
N LEU A 60 -17.85 12.27 2.73
CA LEU A 60 -17.67 13.12 1.56
C LEU A 60 -16.55 12.65 0.62
N PHE A 61 -15.41 12.25 1.17
CA PHE A 61 -14.21 11.90 0.39
C PHE A 61 -14.01 10.38 0.24
N GLY A 62 -14.90 9.56 0.79
CA GLY A 62 -14.83 8.09 0.67
C GLY A 62 -13.63 7.47 1.41
N VAL A 63 -13.20 8.09 2.51
CA VAL A 63 -12.02 7.67 3.27
C VAL A 63 -12.46 6.98 4.56
N PRO A 64 -11.85 5.85 4.98
CA PRO A 64 -12.15 5.22 6.27
C PRO A 64 -11.97 6.18 7.45
N LYS A 65 -13.01 6.28 8.28
CA LYS A 65 -13.04 7.16 9.46
C LYS A 65 -11.87 6.89 10.43
N SER A 66 -11.55 5.63 10.69
CA SER A 66 -10.45 5.26 11.59
C SER A 66 -9.11 5.76 11.07
N THR A 67 -8.82 5.54 9.79
CA THR A 67 -7.59 5.98 9.14
C THR A 67 -7.48 7.50 9.08
N LEU A 68 -8.58 8.21 8.83
CA LEU A 68 -8.61 9.67 8.87
C LEU A 68 -8.35 10.18 10.30
N TYR A 69 -8.97 9.58 11.30
CA TYR A 69 -8.78 9.94 12.71
C TYR A 69 -7.34 9.72 13.20
N ASP A 70 -6.72 8.60 12.83
CA ASP A 70 -5.33 8.31 13.21
C ASP A 70 -4.33 9.33 12.63
N ARG A 71 -4.65 9.88 11.45
CA ARG A 71 -3.85 10.93 10.81
C ARG A 71 -4.09 12.30 11.44
N VAL A 72 -5.34 12.69 11.68
CA VAL A 72 -5.71 13.95 12.34
C VAL A 72 -5.20 14.02 13.79
N SER A 73 -5.22 12.90 14.51
CA SER A 73 -4.68 12.81 15.88
C SER A 73 -3.14 12.78 15.93
N GLY A 74 -2.46 12.74 14.79
CA GLY A 74 -1.00 12.71 14.70
C GLY A 74 -0.35 11.35 15.01
N ARG A 75 -1.14 10.29 15.24
CA ARG A 75 -0.62 8.93 15.47
C ARG A 75 0.08 8.38 14.23
N VAL A 76 -0.39 8.77 13.05
CA VAL A 76 0.16 8.36 11.76
C VAL A 76 0.47 9.60 10.94
N GLN A 77 1.74 9.82 10.65
CA GLN A 77 2.14 10.83 9.66
C GLN A 77 1.74 10.37 8.27
N HIS A 78 0.98 11.20 7.55
CA HIS A 78 0.61 10.91 6.17
C HIS A 78 1.87 10.86 5.29
N ARG A 79 1.99 9.81 4.46
CA ARG A 79 3.18 9.49 3.65
C ARG A 79 4.46 9.14 4.42
N ALA A 80 4.39 8.95 5.73
CA ALA A 80 5.52 8.36 6.42
C ALA A 80 5.67 6.89 6.00
N HIS A 81 6.90 6.51 5.68
CA HIS A 81 7.27 5.12 5.49
C HIS A 81 7.73 4.56 6.84
N PRO A 82 6.91 3.77 7.55
CA PRO A 82 7.34 3.16 8.79
C PRO A 82 8.43 2.14 8.48
N GLY A 83 9.64 2.43 8.95
CA GLY A 83 10.80 1.59 8.74
C GLY A 83 12.00 2.12 9.51
N PRO A 84 13.09 1.34 9.61
CA PRO A 84 14.36 1.83 10.13
C PRO A 84 14.81 3.06 9.36
N SER A 85 15.56 3.94 10.02
CA SER A 85 16.18 5.08 9.35
C SER A 85 17.02 4.60 8.16
N ALA A 86 16.94 5.33 7.05
CA ALA A 86 17.77 5.08 5.88
C ALA A 86 19.24 5.01 6.28
N TYR A 87 19.94 3.97 5.82
CA TYR A 87 21.38 3.80 6.09
C TYR A 87 22.23 4.74 5.25
N LEU A 88 21.72 5.12 4.08
CA LEU A 88 22.38 5.96 3.11
C LEU A 88 21.65 7.30 2.99
N MET A 89 22.38 8.32 2.56
CA MET A 89 21.76 9.59 2.17
C MET A 89 20.90 9.37 0.94
N LYS A 90 19.78 10.09 0.84
CA LYS A 90 18.82 9.97 -0.26
C LYS A 90 19.47 10.01 -1.64
N GLU A 91 20.46 10.89 -1.82
CA GLU A 91 21.23 10.99 -3.08
C GLU A 91 21.92 9.69 -3.49
N LYS A 92 22.52 8.99 -2.52
CA LYS A 92 23.21 7.70 -2.75
C LYS A 92 22.22 6.56 -2.91
N GLU A 93 21.11 6.59 -2.16
CA GLU A 93 20.01 5.63 -2.35
C GLU A 93 19.39 5.74 -3.74
N ASP A 94 19.36 6.94 -4.33
CA ASP A 94 18.87 7.15 -5.69
C ASP A 94 19.90 6.72 -6.78
N GLU A 95 21.20 6.79 -6.46
CA GLU A 95 22.28 6.38 -7.37
C GLU A 95 22.43 4.86 -7.45
N LEU A 96 22.29 4.16 -6.32
CA LEU A 96 22.51 2.72 -6.21
C LEU A 96 21.63 1.89 -7.17
N PRO A 97 20.31 2.13 -7.32
CA PRO A 97 19.47 1.43 -8.29
C PRO A 97 19.92 1.67 -9.73
N ARG A 98 20.36 2.89 -10.07
CA ARG A 98 20.84 3.22 -11.41
C ARG A 98 22.12 2.43 -11.74
N PHE A 99 23.01 2.33 -10.76
CA PHE A 99 24.22 1.53 -10.87
C PHE A 99 23.90 0.04 -11.06
N LEU A 100 23.04 -0.52 -10.20
CA LEU A 100 22.64 -1.94 -10.29
C LEU A 100 21.95 -2.27 -11.61
N LEU A 101 21.06 -1.41 -12.10
CA LEU A 101 20.42 -1.57 -13.41
C LEU A 101 21.44 -1.52 -14.55
N ARG A 102 22.43 -0.63 -14.46
CA ARG A 102 23.52 -0.54 -15.44
C ARG A 102 24.39 -1.81 -15.43
N CYS A 103 24.75 -2.31 -14.25
CA CYS A 103 25.48 -3.57 -14.08
C CYS A 103 24.72 -4.75 -14.68
N ALA A 104 23.43 -4.87 -14.36
CA ALA A 104 22.56 -5.91 -14.91
C ALA A 104 22.48 -5.86 -16.45
N ASN A 105 22.36 -4.67 -17.04
CA ASN A 105 22.31 -4.49 -18.50
C ASN A 105 23.62 -4.84 -19.21
N ILE A 106 24.76 -4.65 -18.55
CA ILE A 106 26.09 -4.97 -19.10
C ILE A 106 26.44 -6.45 -18.87
N GLY A 107 25.68 -7.16 -18.02
CA GLY A 107 25.97 -8.53 -17.60
C GLY A 107 27.10 -8.62 -16.57
N TYR A 108 27.38 -7.52 -15.87
CA TYR A 108 28.39 -7.45 -14.82
C TYR A 108 27.72 -7.66 -13.46
N LEU A 109 27.51 -8.93 -13.09
CA LEU A 109 27.02 -9.38 -11.79
C LEU A 109 27.46 -10.81 -11.53
#